data_AF-A0A1F5RMX3-F1
#
_entry.id   AF-A0A1F5RMX3-F1
#
_cell.length_a   1.000
_cell.length_b   1.000
_cell.length_c   1.000
_cell.angle_alpha   90.00
_cell.angle_beta   90.00
_cell.angle_gamma   90.00
#
_symmetry.space_group_name_H-M   'P 1'
#
loop_
_entity.id
_entity.type
_entity.pdbx_description
1 polymer ?
#
loop_
_entity_poly.entity_id
_entity_poly.type
_entity_poly.pdbx_seq_one_letter_code
_entity_poly.pdbx_strand_id
1 'polypeptide(L)'
;MAARFDDALRGYAYPVHRRDGFKCVYCGLDGSTDFSAWLSLSWDHLLPNGDPRRDDHEFIVTACLFCNVADNQYFARARERGISFDGKTRAELVSQRLPYVAKTRSAYRAFWDERVRRSERAPQPTDTEPAS
;
A
#
# COMPACT_ATOMS: atom_id res chain seq x y z
N MET A 1 33.06 -8.38 -8.49
CA MET A 1 31.66 -8.63 -8.90
C MET A 1 30.78 -7.62 -8.20
N ALA A 2 29.95 -6.87 -8.92
CA ALA A 2 28.94 -6.04 -8.29
C ALA A 2 27.92 -6.94 -7.59
N ALA A 3 27.44 -6.55 -6.41
CA ALA A 3 26.39 -7.26 -5.71
C ALA A 3 25.12 -7.32 -6.59
N ARG A 4 24.53 -8.50 -6.74
CA ARG A 4 23.23 -8.68 -7.41
C ARG A 4 22.17 -8.70 -6.32
N PHE A 5 21.19 -7.82 -6.43
CA PHE A 5 20.06 -7.77 -5.51
C PHE A 5 18.88 -8.57 -6.10
N ASP A 6 18.23 -9.37 -5.26
CA ASP A 6 17.09 -10.23 -5.58
C ASP A 6 15.81 -9.84 -4.81
N ASP A 7 15.87 -8.79 -3.99
CA ASP A 7 14.72 -8.23 -3.27
C ASP A 7 13.96 -7.16 -4.10
N ALA A 8 12.75 -6.80 -3.66
CA ALA A 8 11.91 -5.84 -4.36
C ALA A 8 12.57 -4.45 -4.48
N LEU A 9 13.10 -3.92 -3.37
CA LEU A 9 13.55 -2.53 -3.30
C LEU A 9 14.82 -2.29 -4.11
N ARG A 10 15.76 -3.24 -4.10
CA ARG A 10 17.09 -3.10 -4.73
C ARG A 10 17.23 -3.94 -6.00
N GLY A 11 16.38 -4.94 -6.18
CA GLY A 11 16.43 -5.95 -7.25
C GLY A 11 15.29 -5.80 -8.25
N TYR A 12 14.40 -6.79 -8.29
CA TYR A 12 13.47 -6.99 -9.40
C TYR A 12 12.47 -5.83 -9.60
N ALA A 13 12.04 -5.16 -8.53
CA ALA A 13 11.07 -4.07 -8.64
C ALA A 13 11.73 -2.69 -8.73
N TYR A 14 13.05 -2.59 -8.59
CA TYR A 14 13.77 -1.32 -8.68
C TYR A 14 13.50 -0.53 -9.98
N PRO A 15 13.42 -1.16 -11.19
CA PRO A 15 13.04 -0.44 -12.40
C PRO A 15 11.64 0.18 -12.35
N VAL A 16 10.68 -0.51 -11.69
CA VAL A 16 9.31 -0.03 -11.49
C VAL A 16 9.28 1.13 -10.51
N HIS A 17 10.01 1.02 -9.40
CA HIS A 17 10.19 2.13 -8.44
C HIS A 17 10.76 3.36 -9.09
N ARG A 18 11.81 3.20 -9.91
CA ARG A 18 12.39 4.31 -10.66
C ARG A 18 11.41 4.91 -11.66
N ARG A 19 10.65 4.10 -12.41
CA ARG A 19 9.63 4.58 -13.37
C ARG A 19 8.57 5.43 -12.66
N ASP A 20 8.09 4.97 -11.52
CA ASP A 20 7.03 5.64 -10.76
C ASP A 20 7.57 6.75 -9.83
N GLY A 21 8.84 7.12 -9.97
CA GLY A 21 9.47 8.20 -9.19
C GLY A 21 9.59 7.90 -7.70
N PHE A 22 9.67 6.64 -7.31
CA PHE A 22 9.65 6.15 -5.92
C PHE A 22 8.40 6.56 -5.14
N LYS A 23 7.29 6.84 -5.84
CA LYS A 23 6.03 7.24 -5.21
C LYS A 23 5.00 6.12 -5.32
N CYS A 24 4.30 5.88 -4.22
CA CYS A 24 3.12 5.01 -4.23
C CYS A 24 2.07 5.61 -5.17
N VAL A 25 1.69 4.87 -6.23
CA VAL A 25 0.73 5.35 -7.23
C VAL A 25 -0.68 5.58 -6.67
N TYR A 26 -0.99 5.02 -5.50
CA TYR A 26 -2.30 5.14 -4.87
C TYR A 26 -2.41 6.28 -3.87
N CYS A 27 -1.44 6.40 -2.95
CA CYS A 27 -1.53 7.37 -1.84
C CYS A 27 -0.50 8.49 -1.90
N GLY A 28 0.43 8.46 -2.87
CA GLY A 28 1.46 9.48 -3.03
C GLY A 28 2.58 9.44 -2.00
N LEU A 29 2.65 8.41 -1.12
CA LEU A 29 3.82 8.22 -0.24
C LEU A 29 5.09 8.24 -1.09
N ASP A 30 6.00 9.14 -0.74
CA ASP A 30 7.21 9.42 -1.49
C ASP A 30 8.41 8.78 -0.80
N GLY A 31 8.90 7.67 -1.35
CA GLY A 31 10.03 6.96 -0.78
C GLY A 31 11.37 7.68 -0.94
N SER A 32 11.42 8.83 -1.64
CA SER A 32 12.65 9.63 -1.75
C SER A 32 12.85 10.60 -0.58
N THR A 33 11.84 10.79 0.29
CA THR A 33 11.90 11.77 1.38
C THR A 33 12.77 11.31 2.55
N ASP A 34 12.69 10.03 2.90
CA ASP A 34 13.43 9.44 4.02
C ASP A 34 13.52 7.90 3.89
N PHE A 35 14.44 7.31 4.66
CA PHE A 35 14.71 5.87 4.62
C PHE A 35 13.50 5.02 5.03
N SER A 36 12.68 5.46 5.98
CA SER A 36 11.49 4.72 6.41
C SER A 36 10.39 4.74 5.34
N ALA A 37 10.22 5.86 4.64
CA ALA A 37 9.34 5.95 3.49
C ALA A 37 9.83 5.03 2.36
N TRP A 38 11.13 5.01 2.06
CA TRP A 38 11.73 4.10 1.08
C TRP A 38 11.50 2.62 1.43
N LEU A 39 11.78 2.23 2.68
CA LEU A 39 11.55 0.87 3.18
C LEU A 39 10.07 0.48 3.19
N SER A 40 9.16 1.46 3.16
CA SER A 40 7.72 1.21 3.08
C SER A 40 7.23 0.97 1.66
N LEU A 41 8.09 1.08 0.64
CA LEU A 41 7.72 0.76 -0.74
C LEU A 41 7.66 -0.75 -0.99
N SER A 42 6.84 -1.10 -1.96
CA SER A 42 6.60 -2.44 -2.47
C SER A 42 6.14 -2.33 -3.91
N TRP A 43 5.95 -3.47 -4.56
CA TRP A 43 5.36 -3.56 -5.89
C TRP A 43 4.00 -4.25 -5.83
N ASP A 44 3.09 -3.81 -6.68
CA ASP A 44 1.71 -4.29 -6.69
C ASP A 44 1.30 -4.65 -8.11
N HIS A 45 0.63 -5.79 -8.25
CA HIS A 45 0.17 -6.28 -9.54
C HIS A 45 -1.22 -5.69 -9.84
N LEU A 46 -1.39 -5.14 -11.03
CA LEU A 46 -2.66 -4.56 -11.47
C LEU A 46 -3.63 -5.59 -12.05
N LEU A 47 -3.13 -6.78 -12.40
CA LEU A 47 -3.87 -7.85 -13.05
C LEU A 47 -3.91 -9.10 -12.16
N PRO A 48 -4.99 -9.92 -12.22
CA PRO A 48 -5.14 -11.10 -11.38
C PRO A 48 -4.15 -12.23 -11.76
N ASN A 49 -3.99 -13.21 -10.87
CA ASN A 49 -3.26 -14.44 -11.20
C ASN A 49 -3.87 -15.12 -12.42
N GLY A 50 -3.02 -15.60 -13.33
CA GLY A 50 -3.43 -16.24 -14.57
C GLY A 50 -3.55 -15.30 -15.78
N ASP A 51 -3.55 -13.98 -15.58
CA ASP A 51 -3.42 -13.04 -16.71
C ASP A 51 -1.97 -13.09 -17.24
N PRO A 52 -1.74 -13.35 -18.53
CA PRO A 52 -0.40 -13.48 -19.10
C PRO A 52 0.43 -12.18 -19.03
N ARG A 53 -0.23 -11.04 -18.86
CA ARG A 53 0.42 -9.72 -18.76
C ARG A 53 0.79 -9.36 -17.32
N ARG A 54 0.38 -10.17 -16.34
CA ARG A 54 0.51 -9.85 -14.90
C ARG A 54 1.94 -9.48 -14.51
N ASP A 55 2.93 -10.23 -15.00
CA ASP A 55 4.33 -10.07 -14.61
C ASP A 55 5.08 -9.08 -15.52
N ASP A 56 4.41 -8.46 -16.49
CA ASP A 56 4.96 -7.36 -17.27
C ASP A 56 5.10 -6.13 -16.36
N HIS A 57 6.27 -5.48 -16.39
CA HIS A 57 6.53 -4.24 -15.66
C HIS A 57 5.49 -3.15 -15.95
N GLU A 58 4.86 -3.14 -17.14
CA GLU A 58 3.77 -2.21 -17.44
C GLU A 58 2.54 -2.40 -16.53
N PHE A 59 2.26 -3.63 -16.09
CA PHE A 59 1.13 -3.95 -15.22
C PHE A 59 1.50 -4.16 -13.74
N ILE A 60 2.73 -3.77 -13.39
CA ILE A 60 3.21 -3.72 -12.02
C ILE A 60 3.48 -2.26 -11.66
N VAL A 61 3.08 -1.83 -10.46
CA VAL A 61 3.24 -0.45 -9.99
C VAL A 61 3.91 -0.39 -8.63
N THR A 62 4.53 0.76 -8.36
CA THR A 62 5.02 1.09 -7.03
C THR A 62 3.86 1.39 -6.11
N ALA A 63 3.77 0.67 -5.00
CA ALA A 63 2.78 0.87 -3.95
C ALA A 63 3.46 0.84 -2.59
N CYS A 64 2.98 1.59 -1.59
CA CYS A 64 3.46 1.34 -0.24
C CYS A 64 2.91 -0.01 0.28
N LEU A 65 3.60 -0.61 1.26
CA LEU A 65 3.23 -1.90 1.87
C LEU A 65 1.74 -1.97 2.23
N PHE A 66 1.18 -0.88 2.79
CA PHE A 66 -0.24 -0.82 3.10
C PHE A 66 -1.14 -0.85 1.87
N CYS A 67 -0.85 -0.04 0.84
CA CYS A 67 -1.72 0.04 -0.33
C CYS A 67 -1.63 -1.21 -1.21
N ASN A 68 -0.47 -1.88 -1.23
CA ASN A 68 -0.29 -3.17 -1.90
C ASN A 68 -1.28 -4.23 -1.39
N VAL A 69 -1.51 -4.28 -0.07
CA VAL A 69 -2.42 -5.24 0.56
C VAL A 69 -3.81 -4.68 0.85
N ALA A 70 -4.06 -3.40 0.52
CA ALA A 70 -5.36 -2.77 0.73
C ALA A 70 -6.41 -3.44 -0.17
N ASP A 71 -7.48 -3.93 0.46
CA ASP A 71 -8.48 -4.79 -0.18
C ASP A 71 -7.83 -6.04 -0.81
N ASN A 72 -7.13 -6.84 0.01
CA ASN A 72 -6.48 -8.10 -0.42
C ASN A 72 -7.42 -9.13 -1.09
N GLN A 73 -8.74 -8.92 -1.04
CA GLN A 73 -9.77 -9.70 -1.74
C GLN A 73 -10.20 -9.06 -3.07
N TYR A 74 -9.53 -8.00 -3.54
CA TYR A 74 -9.92 -7.21 -4.71
C TYR A 74 -10.15 -8.09 -5.95
N PHE A 75 -9.18 -8.94 -6.29
CA PHE A 75 -9.28 -9.85 -7.43
C PHE A 75 -10.31 -10.97 -7.20
N ALA A 76 -10.35 -11.54 -6.00
CA ALA A 76 -11.31 -12.61 -5.66
C ALA A 76 -12.76 -12.14 -5.78
N ARG A 77 -13.03 -10.87 -5.46
CA ARG A 77 -14.36 -10.24 -5.52
C ARG A 77 -14.62 -9.50 -6.83
N ALA A 78 -13.71 -9.54 -7.79
CA ALA A 78 -13.83 -8.77 -9.03
C ALA A 78 -15.13 -9.11 -9.78
N ARG A 79 -15.45 -10.41 -9.91
CA ARG A 79 -16.69 -10.89 -10.56
C ARG A 79 -17.96 -10.37 -9.87
N GLU A 80 -18.02 -10.49 -8.53
CA GLU A 80 -19.16 -10.01 -7.73
C GLU A 80 -19.35 -8.50 -7.84
N ARG A 81 -18.25 -7.76 -8.02
CA ARG A 81 -18.23 -6.30 -8.15
C ARG A 81 -18.42 -5.81 -9.60
N GLY A 82 -18.59 -6.71 -10.57
CA GLY A 82 -18.70 -6.34 -11.99
C GLY A 82 -17.43 -5.72 -12.57
N ILE A 83 -16.26 -6.05 -12.01
CA ILE A 83 -14.97 -5.53 -12.45
C ILE A 83 -14.40 -6.40 -13.57
N SER A 84 -14.01 -5.77 -14.69
CA SER A 84 -13.24 -6.40 -15.76
C SER A 84 -11.82 -5.81 -15.85
N PHE A 85 -10.88 -6.59 -16.38
CA PHE A 85 -9.47 -6.24 -16.60
C PHE A 85 -9.09 -6.21 -18.09
N ASP A 86 -10.02 -6.57 -18.96
CA ASP A 86 -9.75 -6.79 -20.38
C ASP A 86 -9.50 -5.46 -21.10
N GLY A 87 -8.42 -5.41 -21.90
CA GLY A 87 -8.09 -4.25 -22.73
C GLY A 87 -7.70 -2.97 -21.96
N LYS A 88 -7.70 -2.98 -20.63
CA LYS A 88 -7.38 -1.80 -19.83
C LYS A 88 -5.89 -1.50 -19.82
N THR A 89 -5.58 -0.22 -19.94
CA THR A 89 -4.25 0.34 -19.74
C THR A 89 -3.85 0.32 -18.27
N ARG A 90 -2.56 0.48 -17.98
CA ARG A 90 -2.03 0.67 -16.62
C ARG A 90 -2.78 1.78 -15.86
N ALA A 91 -2.99 2.93 -16.49
CA ALA A 91 -3.67 4.07 -15.86
C ALA A 91 -5.13 3.78 -15.50
N GLU A 92 -5.84 3.07 -16.37
CA GLU A 92 -7.23 2.65 -16.11
C GLU A 92 -7.32 1.62 -14.99
N LEU A 93 -6.38 0.66 -14.94
CA LEU A 93 -6.33 -0.34 -13.87
C LEU A 93 -6.01 0.29 -12.51
N VAL A 94 -5.05 1.23 -12.46
CA VAL A 94 -4.77 2.02 -11.25
C VAL A 94 -6.01 2.79 -10.82
N SER A 95 -6.67 3.49 -11.75
CA SER A 95 -7.88 4.27 -11.48
C SER A 95 -9.04 3.40 -11.00
N GLN A 96 -9.18 2.19 -11.56
CA GLN A 96 -10.19 1.21 -11.16
C GLN A 96 -9.96 0.66 -9.74
N ARG A 97 -8.70 0.44 -9.36
CA ARG A 97 -8.34 -0.06 -8.02
C ARG A 97 -8.36 1.03 -6.94
N LEU A 98 -8.08 2.28 -7.31
CA LEU A 98 -7.93 3.39 -6.38
C LEU A 98 -9.10 3.58 -5.38
N PRO A 99 -10.39 3.49 -5.77
CA PRO A 99 -11.51 3.63 -4.83
C PRO A 99 -11.51 2.57 -3.71
N TYR A 100 -11.10 1.34 -4.01
CA TYR A 100 -11.04 0.25 -3.03
C TYR A 100 -9.89 0.48 -2.05
N VAL A 101 -8.72 0.86 -2.55
CA VAL A 101 -7.56 1.23 -1.71
C VAL A 101 -7.92 2.42 -0.81
N ALA A 102 -8.54 3.46 -1.37
CA ALA A 102 -8.95 4.65 -0.62
C ALA A 102 -9.96 4.30 0.47
N LYS A 103 -10.96 3.47 0.17
CA LYS A 103 -11.95 3.00 1.17
C LYS A 103 -11.27 2.27 2.32
N THR A 104 -10.35 1.35 2.04
CA THR A 104 -9.60 0.63 3.08
C THR A 104 -8.74 1.58 3.91
N ARG A 105 -8.04 2.53 3.26
CA ARG A 105 -7.26 3.57 3.97
C ARG A 105 -8.13 4.38 4.92
N SER A 106 -9.29 4.85 4.48
CA SER A 106 -10.21 5.62 5.30
C SER A 106 -10.74 4.82 6.49
N ALA A 107 -11.07 3.54 6.30
CA ALA A 107 -11.49 2.67 7.40
C ALA A 107 -10.39 2.48 8.47
N TYR A 108 -9.14 2.26 8.03
CA TYR A 108 -8.00 2.16 8.95
C TYR A 108 -7.72 3.48 9.66
N ARG A 109 -7.85 4.62 8.96
CA ARG A 109 -7.69 5.94 9.56
C ARG A 109 -8.72 6.19 10.64
N ALA A 110 -9.99 5.88 10.37
CA ALA A 110 -11.07 6.02 11.36
C ALA A 110 -10.80 5.16 12.60
N PHE A 111 -10.43 3.89 12.41
CA PHE A 111 -10.07 3.00 13.51
C PHE A 111 -8.87 3.54 14.31
N TRP A 112 -7.84 4.03 13.63
CA TRP A 112 -6.68 4.62 14.29
C TRP A 112 -7.05 5.85 15.12
N ASP A 113 -7.84 6.77 14.57
CA ASP A 113 -8.29 7.98 15.28
C ASP A 113 -9.15 7.64 16.52
N GLU A 114 -10.00 6.61 16.43
CA GLU A 114 -10.90 6.20 17.51
C GLU A 114 -10.21 5.36 18.60
N ARG A 115 -9.29 4.46 18.21
CA ARG A 115 -8.82 3.37 19.09
C ARG A 115 -7.33 3.38 19.38
N VAL A 116 -6.51 3.98 18.53
CA VAL A 116 -5.04 3.85 18.60
C VAL A 116 -4.37 5.17 18.96
N ARG A 117 -4.81 6.26 18.31
CA ARG A 117 -4.34 7.61 18.60
C ARG A 117 -4.69 7.89 20.05
N ARG A 118 -3.69 7.83 20.94
CA ARG A 118 -3.86 8.27 22.31
C ARG A 118 -4.32 9.71 22.26
N SER A 119 -5.57 9.99 22.66
CA SER A 119 -5.81 11.28 23.30
C SER A 119 -4.85 11.32 24.49
N GLU A 120 -4.20 12.45 24.74
CA GLU A 120 -3.39 12.64 25.93
C GLU A 120 -4.19 12.10 27.13
N ARG A 121 -3.68 11.01 27.72
CA ARG A 121 -4.39 10.32 28.77
C ARG A 121 -4.45 11.32 29.92
N ALA A 122 -5.66 11.77 30.28
CA ALA A 122 -5.85 12.59 31.47
C ALA A 122 -5.11 11.92 32.64
N PRO A 123 -4.36 12.68 33.45
CA PRO A 123 -3.60 12.10 34.55
C PRO A 123 -4.53 11.24 35.39
N GLN A 124 -4.14 9.98 35.61
CA GLN A 124 -4.83 9.10 36.53
C GLN A 124 -4.81 9.79 37.91
N PRO A 125 -5.92 9.82 38.67
CA PRO A 125 -5.86 10.27 40.05
C PRO A 125 -4.83 9.39 40.77
N THR A 126 -3.76 10.02 41.27
CA THR A 126 -2.73 9.35 42.06
C THR A 126 -3.40 8.74 43.27
N ASP A 127 -3.26 7.43 43.46
CA ASP A 127 -3.62 6.75 44.70
C ASP A 127 -2.94 7.51 45.84
N THR A 128 -3.75 8.22 46.61
CA THR A 128 -3.27 8.88 47.82
C THR A 128 -2.99 7.76 48.81
N GLU A 129 -1.72 7.54 49.12
CA GLU A 129 -1.33 6.71 50.27
C GLU A 129 -2.12 7.18 51.50
N PRO A 130 -2.85 6.30 52.21
CA PRO A 130 -3.26 6.64 53.55
C PRO A 130 -2.01 6.61 54.41
N ALA A 131 -1.60 7.80 54.87
CA ALA A 131 -0.67 7.91 55.97
C ALA A 131 -1.27 7.20 57.21
N SER A 132 -0.58 6.17 57.71
CA SER A 132 -0.46 5.80 59.14
C SER A 132 0.47 4.60 59.30
#